data_AF-A0A1L6TDI1-F1
#
_entry.id   AF-A0A1L6TDI1-F1
#
_cell.length_a   1.000
_cell.length_b   1.000
_cell.length_c   1.000
_cell.angle_alpha   90.00
_cell.angle_beta   90.00
_cell.angle_gamma   90.00
#
_symmetry.space_group_name_H-M   'P 1'
#
loop_
_entity.id
_entity.type
_entity.pdbx_description
1 polymer ?
#
loop_
_entity_poly.entity_id
_entity_poly.type
_entity_poly.pdbx_seq_one_letter_code
_entity_poly.pdbx_strand_id
1 'polypeptide(L)'
;MPYNVMIIDDDLKQDQPCLHQALDNSAFVIVAEGSNVEDIAPLEQKYHPDILILNIQMRRVALDIIKEILEIYPNQLIQDLRIDNKI
;
A
#
# COMPACT_ATOMS: atom_id res chain seq x y z
N MET A 1 -14.10 -13.91 3.43
CA MET A 1 -12.67 -14.23 3.27
C MET A 1 -11.89 -12.97 3.65
N PRO A 2 -10.70 -13.09 4.24
CA PRO A 2 -9.86 -11.93 4.50
C PRO A 2 -9.43 -11.29 3.17
N TYR A 3 -9.29 -9.97 3.15
CA TYR A 3 -8.77 -9.18 2.03
C TYR A 3 -7.25 -9.03 2.19
N ASN A 4 -6.51 -9.36 1.15
CA ASN A 4 -5.06 -9.24 1.11
C ASN A 4 -4.68 -7.78 0.85
N VAL A 5 -3.93 -7.19 1.76
CA VAL A 5 -3.48 -5.80 1.69
C VAL A 5 -1.98 -5.75 1.46
N MET A 6 -1.58 -4.95 0.48
CA MET A 6 -0.19 -4.54 0.28
C MET A 6 -0.03 -3.07 0.65
N ILE A 7 1.02 -2.74 1.40
CA ILE A 7 1.31 -1.38 1.86
C ILE A 7 2.64 -0.90 1.27
N ILE A 8 2.66 0.30 0.72
CA ILE A 8 3.86 0.94 0.15
C ILE A 8 3.98 2.34 0.73
N ASP A 9 5.04 2.56 1.52
CA ASP A 9 5.23 3.79 2.28
C ASP A 9 6.73 4.08 2.54
N ASP A 10 7.25 5.25 2.15
CA ASP A 10 8.66 5.61 2.40
C ASP A 10 8.99 5.79 3.89
N ASP A 11 7.98 6.07 4.71
CA ASP A 11 8.07 6.16 6.17
C ASP A 11 7.52 4.92 6.89
N LEU A 12 7.39 3.78 6.18
CA LEU A 12 6.81 2.53 6.70
C LEU A 12 7.31 2.14 8.10
N LYS A 13 8.59 2.33 8.42
CA LYS A 13 9.11 1.97 9.76
C LYS A 13 8.46 2.75 10.90
N GLN A 14 8.05 3.99 10.65
CA GLN A 14 7.37 4.84 11.63
C GLN A 14 5.88 4.49 11.69
N ASP A 15 5.28 4.22 10.53
CA ASP A 15 3.82 4.10 10.40
C ASP A 15 3.31 2.65 10.55
N GLN A 16 4.16 1.65 10.34
CA GLN A 16 3.82 0.23 10.44
C GLN A 16 3.10 -0.15 11.74
N PRO A 17 3.54 0.27 12.95
CA PRO A 17 2.83 -0.08 14.18
C PRO A 17 1.38 0.43 14.19
N CYS A 18 1.16 1.65 13.69
CA CYS A 18 -0.17 2.25 13.61
C CYS A 18 -1.04 1.53 12.58
N LEU A 19 -0.46 1.20 11.41
CA LEU A 19 -1.16 0.50 10.34
C LEU A 19 -1.56 -0.93 10.74
N HIS A 20 -0.66 -1.68 11.38
CA HIS A 20 -0.98 -3.02 11.91
C HIS A 20 -2.07 -2.92 12.98
N GLN A 21 -1.94 -1.98 13.92
CA GLN A 21 -2.97 -1.77 14.94
C GLN A 21 -4.34 -1.36 14.35
N ALA A 22 -4.35 -0.57 13.28
CA ALA A 22 -5.59 -0.17 12.61
C ALA A 22 -6.29 -1.33 11.90
N LEU A 23 -5.53 -2.34 11.46
CA LEU A 23 -6.05 -3.53 10.78
C LEU A 23 -6.21 -4.73 11.71
N ASP A 24 -5.77 -4.65 12.96
CA ASP A 24 -5.99 -5.68 13.97
C ASP A 24 -7.48 -5.99 14.15
N ASN A 25 -7.82 -7.28 14.18
CA ASN A 25 -9.20 -7.80 14.26
C ASN A 25 -10.11 -7.37 13.11
N SER A 26 -9.57 -6.85 12.01
CA SER A 26 -10.32 -6.54 10.80
C SER A 26 -10.40 -7.75 9.85
N ALA A 27 -11.13 -7.59 8.76
CA ALA A 27 -11.11 -8.55 7.65
C ALA A 27 -9.88 -8.37 6.73
N PHE A 28 -8.98 -7.43 7.02
CA PHE A 28 -7.83 -7.09 6.19
C PHE A 28 -6.56 -7.76 6.76
N VAL A 29 -5.77 -8.37 5.89
CA VAL A 29 -4.51 -9.03 6.25
C VAL A 29 -3.40 -8.43 5.41
N ILE A 30 -2.39 -7.85 6.08
CA ILE A 30 -1.20 -7.34 5.40
C ILE A 30 -0.37 -8.53 4.90
N VAL A 31 -0.26 -8.69 3.59
CA VAL A 31 0.49 -9.79 2.95
C VAL A 31 1.87 -9.38 2.45
N ALA A 32 2.06 -8.08 2.23
CA ALA A 32 3.30 -7.51 1.72
C ALA A 32 3.43 -6.05 2.15
N GLU A 33 4.67 -5.63 2.40
CA GLU A 33 5.01 -4.25 2.71
C GLU A 33 6.28 -3.88 1.95
N GLY A 34 6.32 -2.65 1.44
CA GLY A 34 7.48 -2.08 0.75
C GLY A 34 7.70 -0.64 1.16
N SER A 35 8.93 -0.16 0.97
CA SER A 35 9.28 1.23 1.29
C SER A 35 9.63 2.06 0.06
N ASN A 36 9.65 1.43 -1.10
CA ASN A 36 9.97 2.08 -2.35
C ASN A 36 8.99 1.66 -3.44
N VAL A 37 8.96 2.47 -4.49
CA VAL A 37 8.12 2.26 -5.67
C VAL A 37 8.49 0.96 -6.38
N GLU A 38 9.78 0.66 -6.45
CA GLU A 38 10.34 -0.50 -7.13
C GLU A 38 9.90 -1.82 -6.49
N ASP A 39 9.40 -1.78 -5.25
CA ASP A 39 8.87 -2.94 -4.54
C ASP A 39 7.48 -3.36 -5.05
N ILE A 40 6.73 -2.46 -5.69
CA ILE A 40 5.33 -2.68 -6.08
C ILE A 40 5.19 -3.86 -7.04
N ALA A 41 5.88 -3.82 -8.17
CA ALA A 41 5.76 -4.84 -9.21
C ALA A 41 6.14 -6.25 -8.72
N PRO A 42 7.31 -6.47 -8.06
CA PRO A 42 7.66 -7.80 -7.58
C PRO A 42 6.76 -8.28 -6.43
N LEU A 43 6.24 -7.38 -5.58
CA LEU A 43 5.33 -7.75 -4.49
C LEU A 43 3.93 -8.06 -5.01
N GLU A 44 3.39 -7.27 -5.94
CA GLU A 44 2.11 -7.56 -6.58
C GLU A 44 2.17 -8.93 -7.26
N GLN A 45 3.20 -9.21 -8.08
CA GLN A 45 3.30 -10.47 -8.83
C GLN A 45 3.36 -11.70 -7.92
N LYS A 46 3.84 -11.53 -6.69
CA LYS A 46 4.01 -12.61 -5.72
C LYS A 46 2.78 -12.81 -4.85
N TYR A 47 2.12 -11.72 -4.45
CA TYR A 47 1.11 -11.74 -3.40
C TYR A 47 -0.32 -11.44 -3.89
N HIS A 48 -0.48 -10.87 -5.08
CA HIS A 48 -1.75 -10.51 -5.71
C HIS A 48 -2.74 -9.86 -4.71
N PRO A 49 -2.41 -8.68 -4.17
CA PRO A 49 -3.21 -8.03 -3.16
C PRO A 49 -4.56 -7.56 -3.71
N ASP A 50 -5.62 -7.71 -2.90
CA ASP A 50 -6.94 -7.15 -3.21
C ASP A 50 -6.92 -5.61 -3.09
N ILE A 51 -6.10 -5.09 -2.18
CA ILE A 51 -6.01 -3.66 -1.87
C ILE A 51 -4.55 -3.25 -1.82
N LEU A 52 -4.23 -2.15 -2.51
CA LEU A 52 -2.97 -1.46 -2.42
C LEU A 52 -3.15 -0.17 -1.64
N ILE A 53 -2.47 -0.06 -0.50
CA ILE A 53 -2.34 1.18 0.27
C ILE A 53 -1.02 1.81 -0.13
N LEU A 54 -1.08 3.03 -0.68
CA LEU A 54 0.09 3.75 -1.18
C LEU A 54 0.17 5.13 -0.53
N ASN A 55 1.30 5.47 0.07
CA ASN A 55 1.59 6.84 0.47
C ASN A 55 1.88 7.69 -0.77
N ILE A 56 0.95 8.55 -1.17
CA ILE A 56 1.13 9.35 -2.40
C ILE A 56 2.14 10.50 -2.23
N GLN A 57 2.54 10.81 -1.00
CA GLN A 57 3.55 11.82 -0.71
C GLN A 57 4.96 11.32 -1.02
N MET A 58 5.13 10.03 -1.31
CA MET A 58 6.33 9.43 -1.88
C MET A 58 6.72 10.15 -3.18
N ARG A 59 7.51 11.22 -3.01
CA ARG A 59 8.17 12.08 -4.00
C ARG A 59 7.54 12.13 -5.40
N ARG A 60 6.37 12.75 -5.62
CA ARG A 60 5.80 13.06 -6.96
C ARG A 60 5.60 11.87 -7.94
N VAL A 61 6.12 10.67 -7.69
CA VAL A 61 6.07 9.52 -8.61
C VAL A 61 4.80 8.69 -8.41
N ALA A 62 4.14 8.82 -7.24
CA ALA A 62 2.95 8.05 -6.88
C ALA A 62 1.82 8.05 -7.93
N LEU A 63 1.55 9.19 -8.58
CA LEU A 63 0.48 9.27 -9.59
C LEU A 63 0.84 8.54 -10.89
N ASP A 64 2.09 8.64 -11.33
CA ASP A 64 2.56 7.91 -12.52
C ASP A 64 2.52 6.40 -12.27
N ILE A 65 2.88 5.98 -11.06
CA ILE A 65 2.81 4.58 -10.62
C ILE A 65 1.37 4.08 -10.55
N ILE A 66 0.46 4.87 -9.97
CA ILE A 66 -0.97 4.50 -9.93
C ILE A 66 -1.47 4.23 -11.34
N LYS A 67 -1.06 5.07 -12.31
CA LYS A 67 -1.41 4.87 -13.71
C LYS A 67 -0.82 3.57 -14.27
N GLU A 68 0.46 3.30 -14.05
CA GLU A 68 1.11 2.06 -14.50
C GLU A 68 0.46 0.81 -13.90
N ILE A 69 0.13 0.83 -12.60
CA ILE A 69 -0.55 -0.28 -11.92
C ILE A 69 -1.94 -0.50 -12.53
N LEU A 70 -2.72 0.56 -12.75
CA LEU A 70 -4.06 0.44 -13.32
C LEU A 70 -4.06 0.01 -14.80
N GLU A 71 -2.98 0.24 -15.53
CA GLU A 71 -2.81 -0.31 -16.89
C GLU A 71 -2.65 -1.84 -16.89
N ILE A 72 -2.05 -2.40 -15.83
CA ILE A 72 -1.80 -3.85 -15.70
C ILE A 72 -2.94 -4.54 -14.92
N TYR A 73 -3.40 -3.90 -13.85
CA TYR A 73 -4.40 -4.37 -12.89
C TYR A 73 -5.57 -3.36 -12.82
N PRO A 74 -6.44 -3.33 -13.84
CA PRO A 74 -7.49 -2.31 -13.96
C PRO A 74 -8.54 -2.35 -12.84
N ASN A 75 -8.62 -3.45 -12.09
CA ASN A 75 -9.55 -3.63 -10.98
C ASN A 75 -8.90 -3.39 -9.60
N GLN A 76 -7.64 -2.97 -9.55
CA GLN A 76 -6.93 -2.74 -8.29
C GLN A 76 -7.63 -1.64 -7.48
N LEU A 77 -8.00 -1.93 -6.23
CA LEU A 77 -8.43 -0.91 -5.30
C LEU A 77 -7.19 -0.23 -4.71
N ILE A 78 -7.05 1.07 -4.96
CA ILE A 78 -5.94 1.88 -4.46
C ILE A 78 -6.49 2.86 -3.43
N GLN A 79 -5.92 2.83 -2.22
CA GLN A 79 -6.24 3.73 -1.12
C GLN A 79 -5.04 4.64 -0.86
N ASP A 80 -5.26 5.96 -0.91
CA ASP A 80 -4.26 6.95 -0.50
C ASP A 80 -4.04 6.89 1.02
N LEU A 81 -2.78 6.74 1.43
CA LEU A 81 -2.38 6.85 2.82
C LEU A 81 -1.94 8.29 3.11
N ARG A 82 -2.73 8.98 3.94
CA ARG A 82 -2.38 10.28 4.51
C ARG A 82 -2.39 10.19 6.03
N ILE A 83 -1.20 10.19 6.62
CA ILE A 83 -1.03 10.24 8.07
C ILE A 83 -0.80 11.70 8.46
N ASP A 84 -1.86 12.37 8.92
CA ASP A 84 -1.75 13.72 9.48
C ASP A 84 -1.16 13.62 10.91
N ASN A 85 0.16 13.78 11.02
CA ASN A 85 0.83 13.94 12.32
C ASN A 85 0.46 15.29 12.94
N LYS A 86 -0.65 15.34 13.70
CA LYS A 86 -0.90 16.46 14.62
C LYS A 86 -0.03 16.28 15.86
N ILE A 87 1.04 17.08 15.94
CA ILE A 87 1.75 17.38 17.20
C ILE A 87 0.87 18.29 18.05
#